data_AF-A0AAV5UIJ2-F1
#
_entry.id   AF-A0AAV5UIJ2-F1
#
_cell.length_a   1.000
_cell.length_b   1.000
_cell.length_c   1.000
_cell.angle_alpha   90.00
_cell.angle_beta   90.00
_cell.angle_gamma   90.00
#
_symmetry.space_group_name_H-M   'P 1'
#
loop_
_entity.id
_entity.type
_entity.pdbx_description
1 polymer ?
#
loop_
_entity_poly.entity_id
_entity_poly.type
_entity_poly.pdbx_seq_one_letter_code
_entity_poly.pdbx_strand_id
1 'polypeptide(L)'
;QVPMTTEAYLIADNHYRTHKYLHAIARGMPCLSYRWVNACVARDCLVPRHAYKLPAGMSLLNGEMYPLPDVRGKLLKGRSIMVYSKTKVSHEPGAVGFKTIWSPIVELLGATLVSDDCLTGCKSIDQLFVPNDFDILFTDASCPVEVVQKVEDAGKTVVGSEWLITSIIMAECLDFKAHTRFLYDSGLSLEKIKQEVKTVTNDDDEEQSAINSRLFERKWFTLTSAKKLGRAFNSHEMKQRII
;
A
#
# COMPACT_ATOMS: atom_id res chain seq x y z
N GLN A 1 24.25 11.14 -11.08
CA GLN A 1 24.19 10.35 -9.82
C GLN A 1 25.55 10.40 -9.14
N VAL A 2 25.62 10.31 -7.81
CA VAL A 2 26.89 10.25 -7.07
C VAL A 2 27.52 8.86 -7.27
N PRO A 3 28.80 8.73 -7.68
CA PRO A 3 29.46 7.43 -7.89
C PRO A 3 29.45 6.57 -6.63
N MET A 4 29.25 5.24 -6.73
CA MET A 4 29.17 4.31 -5.57
C MET A 4 30.38 4.35 -4.64
N THR A 5 31.54 4.75 -5.16
CA THR A 5 32.82 4.83 -4.43
C THR A 5 33.00 6.15 -3.69
N THR A 6 32.19 7.17 -3.98
CA THR A 6 32.29 8.49 -3.37
C THR A 6 31.60 8.48 -2.00
N GLU A 7 32.31 8.92 -0.97
CA GLU A 7 31.72 9.20 0.32
C GLU A 7 30.70 10.34 0.18
N ALA A 8 29.47 10.07 0.58
CA ALA A 8 28.36 11.01 0.49
C ALA A 8 27.44 10.84 1.70
N TYR A 9 26.67 11.88 1.97
CA TYR A 9 25.71 11.91 3.07
C TYR A 9 24.43 12.54 2.57
N LEU A 10 23.31 12.05 3.09
CA LEU A 10 22.07 12.80 3.04
C LEU A 10 21.99 13.70 4.27
N ILE A 11 21.78 14.99 4.05
CA ILE A 11 21.54 15.96 5.11
C ILE A 11 20.06 16.33 5.12
N ALA A 12 19.42 16.25 6.30
CA ALA A 12 18.04 16.64 6.51
C ALA A 12 17.84 17.16 7.94
N ASP A 13 16.69 17.76 8.23
CA ASP A 13 16.22 18.09 9.59
C ASP A 13 15.52 16.92 10.27
N ASN A 14 14.84 16.06 9.49
CA ASN A 14 14.18 14.85 9.99
C ASN A 14 14.29 13.67 9.01
N HIS A 15 13.79 12.51 9.42
CA HIS A 15 13.58 11.38 8.53
C HIS A 15 12.40 11.63 7.58
N TYR A 16 12.48 11.08 6.37
CA TYR A 16 11.49 11.32 5.33
C TYR A 16 11.16 10.05 4.54
N ARG A 17 9.98 10.03 3.94
CA ARG A 17 9.55 9.00 2.98
C ARG A 17 9.72 9.46 1.52
N THR A 18 10.60 10.44 1.28
CA THR A 18 10.87 10.94 -0.07
C THR A 18 11.79 10.00 -0.82
N HIS A 19 11.72 10.00 -2.16
CA HIS A 19 12.59 9.16 -2.98
C HIS A 19 14.08 9.42 -2.74
N LYS A 20 14.50 10.67 -2.43
CA LYS A 20 15.89 10.98 -2.10
C LYS A 20 16.34 10.31 -0.80
N TYR A 21 15.48 10.33 0.22
CA TYR A 21 15.74 9.70 1.51
C TYR A 21 15.82 8.18 1.38
N LEU A 22 14.84 7.57 0.71
CA LEU A 22 14.80 6.12 0.51
C LEU A 22 15.94 5.62 -0.38
N HIS A 23 16.31 6.38 -1.41
CA HIS A 23 17.48 6.07 -2.23
C HIS A 23 18.79 6.11 -1.41
N ALA A 24 18.92 7.07 -0.48
CA ALA A 24 20.06 7.11 0.43
C ALA A 24 20.15 5.84 1.29
N ILE A 25 19.03 5.42 1.88
CA ILE A 25 18.98 4.19 2.69
C ILE A 25 19.30 2.96 1.84
N ALA A 26 18.68 2.80 0.67
CA ALA A 26 18.91 1.67 -0.23
C ALA A 26 20.38 1.57 -0.68
N ARG A 27 21.06 2.71 -0.78
CA ARG A 27 22.48 2.80 -1.08
C ARG A 27 23.39 2.51 0.12
N GLY A 28 22.87 2.51 1.35
CA GLY A 28 23.66 2.51 2.59
C GLY A 28 24.37 3.84 2.85
N MET A 29 23.85 4.93 2.31
CA MET A 29 24.37 6.28 2.54
C MET A 29 23.87 6.79 3.90
N PRO A 30 24.75 7.31 4.78
CA PRO A 30 24.30 7.84 6.06
C PRO A 30 23.34 9.03 5.88
N CYS A 31 22.22 8.99 6.59
CA CYS A 31 21.28 10.09 6.73
C CYS A 31 21.56 10.83 8.03
N LEU A 32 21.98 12.09 7.94
CA LEU A 32 22.43 12.90 9.08
C LEU A 32 21.58 14.16 9.23
N SER A 33 21.44 14.59 10.48
CA SER A 33 20.85 15.89 10.81
C SER A 33 21.73 17.04 10.29
N TYR A 34 21.13 18.13 9.79
CA TYR A 34 21.85 19.37 9.46
C TYR A 34 22.68 19.91 10.64
N ARG A 35 22.32 19.55 11.87
CA ARG A 35 23.08 19.89 13.08
C ARG A 35 24.51 19.35 13.05
N TRP A 36 24.77 18.27 12.30
CA TRP A 36 26.13 17.77 12.10
C TRP A 36 26.99 18.78 11.32
N VAL A 37 26.44 19.34 10.24
CA VAL A 37 27.11 20.37 9.45
C VAL A 37 27.43 21.59 10.32
N ASN A 38 26.45 22.04 11.11
CA ASN A 38 26.66 23.15 12.05
C ASN A 38 27.76 22.85 13.07
N ALA A 39 27.82 21.62 13.58
CA ALA A 39 28.86 21.21 14.52
C ALA A 39 30.25 21.14 13.88
N CYS A 40 30.33 20.69 12.62
CA CYS A 40 31.59 20.69 11.88
C CYS A 40 32.11 22.13 11.65
N VAL A 41 31.22 23.03 11.23
CA VAL A 41 31.57 24.46 11.02
C VAL A 41 32.02 25.11 12.33
N ALA A 42 31.29 24.88 13.43
CA ALA A 42 31.62 25.49 14.72
C ALA A 42 32.97 25.02 15.30
N ARG A 43 33.45 23.83 14.92
CA ARG A 43 34.72 23.25 15.38
C ARG A 43 35.83 23.28 14.35
N ASP A 44 35.54 23.83 13.16
CA ASP A 44 36.45 23.86 12.01
C ASP A 44 37.04 22.48 11.67
N CYS A 45 36.28 21.41 11.87
CA CYS A 45 36.71 20.04 11.60
C CYS A 45 35.52 19.08 11.42
N LEU A 46 35.75 17.91 10.80
CA LEU A 46 34.72 16.87 10.72
C LEU A 46 34.54 16.18 12.08
N VAL A 47 33.38 16.39 12.71
CA VAL A 47 33.06 15.78 14.00
C VAL A 47 32.47 14.37 13.84
N PRO A 48 32.56 13.50 14.87
CA PRO A 48 31.93 12.18 14.83
C PRO A 48 30.43 12.23 14.51
N ARG A 49 30.03 11.48 13.48
CA ARG A 49 28.67 11.54 12.88
C ARG A 49 27.59 10.79 13.68
N HIS A 50 27.98 9.84 14.54
CA HIS A 50 27.06 8.89 15.17
C HIS A 50 25.90 9.57 15.91
N ALA A 51 26.18 10.64 16.66
CA ALA A 51 25.18 11.39 17.43
C ALA A 51 24.19 12.20 16.56
N TYR A 52 24.39 12.22 15.24
CA TYR A 52 23.59 13.00 14.30
C TYR A 52 22.84 12.12 13.29
N LYS A 53 22.92 10.78 13.41
CA LYS A 53 22.17 9.86 12.54
C LYS A 53 20.67 10.09 12.70
N LEU A 54 19.99 10.23 11.57
CA LEU A 54 18.54 10.23 11.51
C LEU A 54 18.01 8.79 11.37
N PRO A 55 16.81 8.48 11.87
CA PRO A 55 16.22 7.14 11.73
C PRO A 55 15.86 6.82 10.27
N ALA A 56 15.66 5.54 9.95
CA ALA A 56 15.19 5.13 8.63
C ALA A 56 13.77 5.64 8.36
N GLY A 57 12.91 5.55 9.37
CA GLY A 57 11.56 6.10 9.31
C GLY A 57 10.60 5.39 10.25
N MET A 58 9.33 5.78 10.17
CA MET A 58 8.23 5.13 10.89
C MET A 58 7.63 4.02 10.03
N SER A 59 7.53 2.82 10.59
CA SER A 59 6.93 1.68 9.88
C SER A 59 5.42 1.83 9.79
N LEU A 60 4.89 1.46 8.62
CA LEU A 60 3.45 1.37 8.43
C LEU A 60 2.83 0.18 9.20
N LEU A 61 3.59 -0.90 9.42
CA LEU A 61 3.05 -2.14 9.99
C LEU A 61 2.76 -2.02 11.49
N ASN A 62 3.66 -1.37 12.23
CA ASN A 62 3.57 -1.31 13.69
C ASN A 62 3.61 0.12 14.26
N GLY A 63 3.78 1.14 13.41
CA GLY A 63 3.85 2.55 13.85
C GLY A 63 5.14 2.91 14.59
N GLU A 64 6.14 2.02 14.64
CA GLU A 64 7.38 2.25 15.39
C GLU A 64 8.45 2.94 14.54
N MET A 65 9.37 3.63 15.23
CA MET A 65 10.53 4.27 14.62
C MET A 65 11.67 3.26 14.45
N TYR A 66 12.11 3.05 13.21
CA TYR A 66 13.22 2.16 12.90
C TYR A 66 14.54 2.94 12.76
N PRO A 67 15.64 2.46 13.35
CA PRO A 67 16.95 3.09 13.20
C PRO A 67 17.46 2.96 11.76
N LEU A 68 18.36 3.85 11.36
CA LEU A 68 19.04 3.70 10.07
C LEU A 68 19.94 2.45 10.09
N PRO A 69 19.86 1.56 9.09
CA PRO A 69 20.74 0.40 9.02
C PRO A 69 22.21 0.82 8.92
N ASP A 70 23.08 0.15 9.67
CA ASP A 70 24.53 0.41 9.63
C ASP A 70 25.21 -0.15 8.39
N VAL A 71 24.61 -1.16 7.77
CA VAL A 71 25.11 -1.82 6.56
C VAL A 71 24.04 -1.79 5.48
N ARG A 72 24.46 -1.55 4.24
CA ARG A 72 23.58 -1.68 3.08
C ARG A 72 23.05 -3.12 2.99
N GLY A 73 21.75 -3.29 3.17
CA GLY A 73 21.06 -4.54 2.91
C GLY A 73 20.87 -4.79 1.41
N LYS A 74 20.90 -6.06 1.00
CA LYS A 74 20.40 -6.51 -0.31
C LYS A 74 19.06 -7.22 -0.13
N LEU A 75 18.05 -6.47 0.31
CA LEU A 75 16.74 -7.00 0.70
C LEU A 75 16.08 -7.82 -0.41
N LEU A 76 16.34 -7.45 -1.67
CA LEU A 76 15.71 -8.04 -2.85
C LEU A 76 16.66 -8.99 -3.60
N LYS A 77 17.74 -9.45 -2.96
CA LYS A 77 18.69 -10.38 -3.59
C LYS A 77 17.96 -11.63 -4.10
N GLY A 78 18.15 -11.93 -5.39
CA GLY A 78 17.56 -13.09 -6.03
C GLY A 78 16.10 -12.90 -6.44
N ARG A 79 15.54 -11.69 -6.32
CA ARG A 79 14.23 -11.34 -6.87
C ARG A 79 14.40 -10.70 -8.24
N SER A 80 13.52 -11.07 -9.14
CA SER A 80 13.38 -10.45 -10.46
C SER A 80 12.14 -9.55 -10.47
N ILE A 81 12.32 -8.27 -10.78
CA ILE A 81 11.29 -7.25 -10.62
C ILE A 81 11.11 -6.46 -11.92
N MET A 82 9.87 -6.39 -12.38
CA MET A 82 9.45 -5.49 -13.46
C MET A 82 8.86 -4.22 -12.85
N VAL A 83 9.38 -3.05 -13.22
CA VAL A 83 8.87 -1.75 -12.76
C VAL A 83 8.06 -1.11 -13.87
N TYR A 84 6.77 -0.88 -13.62
CA TYR A 84 5.83 -0.37 -14.62
C TYR A 84 4.97 0.78 -14.07
N SER A 85 4.56 1.68 -14.96
CA SER A 85 3.53 2.69 -14.70
C SER A 85 3.03 3.21 -16.04
N LYS A 86 1.72 3.43 -16.17
CA LYS A 86 1.13 4.13 -17.34
C LYS A 86 1.24 5.64 -17.23
N THR A 87 1.52 6.16 -16.04
CA THR A 87 1.63 7.59 -15.81
C THR A 87 2.81 8.13 -16.62
N LYS A 88 2.51 8.92 -17.66
CA LYS A 88 3.54 9.66 -18.39
C LYS A 88 4.18 10.67 -17.44
N VAL A 89 5.48 10.90 -17.62
CA VAL A 89 6.17 11.99 -16.92
C VAL A 89 5.42 13.28 -17.24
N SER A 90 4.88 13.95 -16.23
CA SER A 90 4.20 15.22 -16.47
C SER A 90 5.20 16.25 -17.00
N HIS A 91 4.73 17.17 -17.83
CA HIS A 91 5.56 18.28 -18.32
C HIS A 91 5.81 19.35 -17.23
N GLU A 92 5.36 19.10 -16.01
CA GLU A 92 5.57 20.00 -14.88
C GLU A 92 7.06 20.02 -14.48
N PRO A 93 7.65 21.20 -14.26
CA PRO A 93 9.03 21.31 -13.82
C PRO A 93 9.26 20.53 -12.51
N GLY A 94 10.13 19.52 -12.58
CA GLY A 94 10.53 18.72 -11.41
C GLY A 94 9.73 17.44 -11.17
N ALA A 95 8.72 17.14 -11.99
CA ALA A 95 8.06 15.84 -11.92
C ALA A 95 8.99 14.72 -12.40
N VAL A 96 9.05 13.64 -11.63
CA VAL A 96 9.86 12.46 -11.95
C VAL A 96 8.94 11.26 -12.06
N GLY A 97 9.02 10.54 -13.18
CA GLY A 97 8.19 9.36 -13.41
C GLY A 97 8.46 8.24 -12.41
N PHE A 98 7.44 7.42 -12.14
CA PHE A 98 7.50 6.28 -11.22
C PHE A 98 8.71 5.38 -11.50
N LYS A 99 8.88 4.94 -12.75
CA LYS A 99 9.99 4.07 -13.16
C LYS A 99 11.37 4.71 -12.91
N THR A 100 11.52 6.01 -13.19
CA THR A 100 12.76 6.76 -12.98
C THR A 100 13.13 6.85 -11.50
N ILE A 101 12.14 6.97 -10.62
CA ILE A 101 12.34 6.98 -9.17
C ILE A 101 12.76 5.60 -8.66
N TRP A 102 12.01 4.57 -9.04
CA TRP A 102 12.05 3.30 -8.32
C TRP A 102 13.04 2.28 -8.89
N SER A 103 13.28 2.28 -10.20
CA SER A 103 14.20 1.31 -10.83
C SER A 103 15.60 1.35 -10.17
N PRO A 104 16.23 2.53 -9.95
CA PRO A 104 17.53 2.58 -9.29
C PRO A 104 17.49 2.11 -7.83
N ILE A 105 16.38 2.33 -7.12
CA ILE A 105 16.23 1.90 -5.73
C ILE A 105 16.14 0.37 -5.66
N VAL A 106 15.35 -0.24 -6.55
CA VAL A 106 15.20 -1.69 -6.66
C VAL A 106 16.54 -2.38 -6.95
N GLU A 107 17.32 -1.85 -7.89
CA GLU A 107 18.67 -2.35 -8.19
C GLU A 107 19.63 -2.21 -7.00
N LEU A 108 19.57 -1.06 -6.30
CA LEU A 108 20.37 -0.84 -5.10
C LEU A 108 20.03 -1.84 -3.98
N LEU A 109 18.79 -2.31 -3.91
CA LEU A 109 18.37 -3.34 -2.97
C LEU A 109 18.70 -4.77 -3.44
N GLY A 110 19.30 -4.93 -4.62
CA GLY A 110 19.88 -6.18 -5.11
C GLY A 110 18.95 -7.03 -5.97
N ALA A 111 17.82 -6.49 -6.43
CA ALA A 111 16.95 -7.15 -7.40
C ALA A 111 17.52 -7.06 -8.83
N THR A 112 17.17 -8.04 -9.65
CA THR A 112 17.35 -7.99 -11.10
C THR A 112 16.15 -7.27 -11.71
N LEU A 113 16.39 -6.19 -12.46
CA LEU A 113 15.33 -5.53 -13.22
C LEU A 113 15.01 -6.29 -14.52
N VAL A 114 13.72 -6.44 -14.79
CA VAL A 114 13.18 -7.00 -16.04
C VAL A 114 12.50 -5.89 -16.83
N SER A 115 12.68 -5.91 -18.15
CA SER A 115 12.08 -4.92 -19.05
C SER A 115 10.56 -4.98 -19.03
N ASP A 116 9.90 -3.83 -19.12
CA ASP A 116 8.45 -3.66 -19.22
C ASP A 116 7.96 -3.53 -20.68
N ASP A 117 8.81 -3.87 -21.67
CA ASP A 117 8.47 -3.79 -23.10
C ASP A 117 7.21 -4.61 -23.45
N CYS A 118 6.98 -5.74 -22.77
CA CYS A 118 5.78 -6.55 -22.95
C CYS A 118 4.49 -5.80 -22.55
N LEU A 119 4.59 -4.84 -21.61
CA LEU A 119 3.45 -4.04 -21.14
C LEU A 119 3.30 -2.74 -21.93
N THR A 120 4.41 -2.11 -22.30
CA THR A 120 4.39 -0.83 -23.03
C THR A 120 4.13 -0.98 -24.53
N GLY A 121 4.56 -2.09 -25.13
CA GLY A 121 4.34 -2.40 -26.54
C GLY A 121 2.99 -3.06 -26.85
N CYS A 122 2.21 -3.42 -25.83
CA CYS A 122 0.97 -4.15 -25.99
C CYS A 122 -0.18 -3.26 -26.48
N LYS A 123 -0.74 -3.58 -27.66
CA LYS A 123 -1.87 -2.82 -28.26
C LYS A 123 -3.24 -3.27 -27.75
N SER A 124 -3.37 -4.54 -27.39
CA SER A 124 -4.59 -5.14 -26.84
C SER A 124 -4.23 -6.08 -25.71
N ILE A 125 -5.07 -6.14 -24.67
CA ILE A 125 -4.84 -7.01 -23.52
C ILE A 125 -4.77 -8.48 -23.94
N ASP A 126 -5.51 -8.93 -24.94
CA ASP A 126 -5.54 -10.34 -25.37
C ASP A 126 -4.18 -10.84 -25.85
N GLN A 127 -3.37 -9.94 -26.42
CA GLN A 127 -2.03 -10.23 -26.93
C GLN A 127 -0.95 -10.10 -25.84
N LEU A 128 -1.32 -9.68 -24.63
CA LEU A 128 -0.36 -9.56 -23.54
C LEU A 128 0.14 -10.94 -23.14
N PHE A 129 1.43 -11.16 -23.39
CA PHE A 129 2.20 -12.27 -22.87
C PHE A 129 2.91 -11.82 -21.59
N VAL A 130 2.72 -12.57 -20.50
CA VAL A 130 3.41 -12.33 -19.23
C VAL A 130 4.70 -13.15 -19.24
N PRO A 131 5.88 -12.49 -19.22
CA PRO A 131 7.15 -13.21 -19.17
C PRO A 131 7.31 -14.07 -17.91
N ASN A 132 7.99 -15.21 -18.06
CA ASN A 132 8.26 -16.10 -16.93
C ASN A 132 9.43 -15.64 -16.06
N ASP A 133 10.27 -14.73 -16.55
CA ASP A 133 11.57 -14.33 -16.00
C ASP A 133 11.53 -13.23 -14.93
N PHE A 134 10.34 -12.80 -14.51
CA PHE A 134 10.16 -11.91 -13.36
C PHE A 134 9.25 -12.53 -12.28
N ASP A 135 9.45 -12.16 -11.01
CA ASP A 135 8.68 -12.63 -9.87
C ASP A 135 7.62 -11.60 -9.43
N ILE A 136 7.97 -10.33 -9.53
CA ILE A 136 7.22 -9.21 -8.95
C ILE A 136 6.98 -8.13 -10.01
N LEU A 137 5.72 -7.74 -10.20
CA LEU A 137 5.34 -6.50 -10.87
C LEU A 137 5.22 -5.40 -9.81
N PHE A 138 6.14 -4.44 -9.86
CA PHE A 138 6.15 -3.26 -9.00
C PHE A 138 5.57 -2.06 -9.76
N THR A 139 4.37 -1.63 -9.36
CA THR A 139 3.58 -0.66 -10.14
C THR A 139 2.78 0.28 -9.24
N ASP A 140 2.12 1.27 -9.84
CA ASP A 140 1.18 2.17 -9.17
C ASP A 140 -0.27 1.98 -9.69
N ALA A 141 -1.19 2.76 -9.14
CA ALA A 141 -2.62 2.76 -9.47
C ALA A 141 -2.93 3.09 -10.95
N SER A 142 -1.95 3.51 -11.75
CA SER A 142 -2.15 3.70 -13.19
C SER A 142 -2.09 2.40 -13.99
N CYS A 143 -1.66 1.29 -13.37
CA CYS A 143 -1.71 -0.03 -14.00
C CYS A 143 -3.15 -0.47 -14.24
N PRO A 144 -3.51 -0.93 -15.46
CA PRO A 144 -4.84 -1.46 -15.72
C PRO A 144 -5.10 -2.71 -14.90
N VAL A 145 -6.33 -2.84 -14.42
CA VAL A 145 -6.78 -4.01 -13.65
C VAL A 145 -6.63 -5.29 -14.47
N GLU A 146 -6.84 -5.23 -15.78
CA GLU A 146 -6.73 -6.39 -16.66
C GLU A 146 -5.28 -6.86 -16.82
N VAL A 147 -4.31 -5.94 -16.76
CA VAL A 147 -2.88 -6.28 -16.73
C VAL A 147 -2.53 -6.94 -15.41
N VAL A 148 -3.02 -6.38 -14.29
CA VAL A 148 -2.82 -6.94 -12.95
C VAL A 148 -3.36 -8.36 -12.88
N GLN A 149 -4.60 -8.58 -13.32
CA GLN A 149 -5.23 -9.91 -13.33
C GLN A 149 -4.41 -10.92 -14.12
N LYS A 150 -3.98 -10.59 -15.34
CA LYS A 150 -3.15 -11.50 -16.15
C LYS A 150 -1.83 -11.86 -15.48
N VAL A 151 -1.21 -10.91 -14.78
CA VAL A 151 0.06 -11.11 -14.09
C VAL A 151 -0.13 -11.98 -12.85
N GLU A 152 -1.22 -11.79 -12.10
CA GLU A 152 -1.58 -12.62 -10.96
C GLU A 152 -2.00 -14.04 -11.38
N ASP A 153 -2.75 -14.19 -12.47
CA ASP A 153 -3.12 -15.48 -13.07
C ASP A 153 -1.88 -16.28 -13.52
N ALA A 154 -0.81 -15.59 -13.91
CA ALA A 154 0.50 -16.18 -14.19
C ALA A 154 1.31 -16.51 -12.92
N GLY A 155 0.72 -16.36 -11.73
CA GLY A 155 1.32 -16.67 -10.44
C GLY A 155 2.36 -15.63 -9.95
N LYS A 156 2.38 -14.43 -10.55
CA LYS A 156 3.30 -13.36 -10.16
C LYS A 156 2.69 -12.49 -9.05
N THR A 157 3.55 -11.79 -8.32
CA THR A 157 3.10 -10.86 -7.27
C THR A 157 2.97 -9.44 -7.83
N VAL A 158 1.89 -8.73 -7.50
CA VAL A 158 1.72 -7.32 -7.84
C VAL A 158 1.71 -6.46 -6.58
N VAL A 159 2.56 -5.44 -6.52
CA VAL A 159 2.73 -4.58 -5.34
C VAL A 159 2.96 -3.11 -5.69
N GLY A 160 2.57 -2.25 -4.74
CA GLY A 160 2.74 -0.81 -4.77
C GLY A 160 3.95 -0.31 -3.99
N SER A 161 4.21 0.99 -4.12
CA SER A 161 5.38 1.65 -3.49
C SER A 161 5.47 1.47 -1.98
N GLU A 162 4.35 1.41 -1.26
CA GLU A 162 4.33 1.27 0.20
C GLU A 162 4.96 -0.03 0.70
N TRP A 163 4.88 -1.13 -0.08
CA TRP A 163 5.59 -2.37 0.24
C TRP A 163 7.10 -2.13 0.27
N LEU A 164 7.63 -1.49 -0.77
CA LEU A 164 9.07 -1.22 -0.90
C LEU A 164 9.53 -0.18 0.12
N ILE A 165 8.75 0.89 0.34
CA ILE A 165 9.05 1.93 1.34
C ILE A 165 9.16 1.32 2.72
N THR A 166 8.17 0.51 3.12
CA THR A 166 8.14 -0.11 4.44
C THR A 166 9.25 -1.15 4.59
N SER A 167 9.55 -1.92 3.53
CA SER A 167 10.67 -2.86 3.49
C SER A 167 12.03 -2.15 3.68
N ILE A 168 12.22 -0.98 3.05
CA ILE A 168 13.43 -0.16 3.23
C ILE A 168 13.54 0.35 4.67
N ILE A 169 12.45 0.86 5.24
CA ILE A 169 12.42 1.39 6.62
C ILE A 169 12.74 0.30 7.63
N MET A 170 12.16 -0.90 7.45
CA MET A 170 12.34 -2.03 8.37
C MET A 170 13.60 -2.85 8.08
N ALA A 171 14.31 -2.57 6.98
CA ALA A 171 15.45 -3.35 6.50
C ALA A 171 15.15 -4.85 6.34
N GLU A 172 13.94 -5.18 5.90
CA GLU A 172 13.45 -6.55 5.73
C GLU A 172 12.70 -6.69 4.40
N CYS A 173 12.78 -7.86 3.77
CA CYS A 173 11.91 -8.20 2.64
C CYS A 173 10.56 -8.67 3.17
N LEU A 174 9.62 -7.73 3.31
CA LEU A 174 8.32 -8.01 3.93
C LEU A 174 7.43 -8.91 3.06
N ASP A 175 6.55 -9.67 3.72
CA ASP A 175 5.45 -10.38 3.06
C ASP A 175 4.53 -9.37 2.36
N PHE A 176 4.26 -9.63 1.09
CA PHE A 176 3.41 -8.81 0.23
C PHE A 176 1.97 -8.69 0.77
N LYS A 177 1.51 -9.69 1.53
CA LYS A 177 0.16 -9.74 2.10
C LYS A 177 0.06 -9.13 3.50
N ALA A 178 1.18 -8.67 4.07
CA ALA A 178 1.20 -8.16 5.44
C ALA A 178 0.35 -6.90 5.64
N HIS A 179 0.05 -6.14 4.58
CA HIS A 179 -0.76 -4.92 4.71
C HIS A 179 -1.50 -4.57 3.41
N THR A 180 -2.74 -4.12 3.49
CA THR A 180 -3.58 -3.77 2.31
C THR A 180 -3.00 -2.64 1.47
N ARG A 181 -2.33 -1.68 2.09
CA ARG A 181 -1.62 -0.60 1.37
C ARG A 181 -0.42 -1.08 0.56
N PHE A 182 0.03 -2.33 0.69
CA PHE A 182 1.07 -2.90 -0.18
C PHE A 182 0.57 -3.22 -1.58
N LEU A 183 -0.76 -3.25 -1.78
CA LEU A 183 -1.36 -3.35 -3.10
C LEU A 183 -0.99 -2.14 -3.96
N TYR A 184 -0.91 -2.35 -5.27
CA TYR A 184 -0.51 -1.33 -6.25
C TYR A 184 -1.40 -0.07 -6.24
N ASP A 185 -2.67 -0.25 -5.87
CA ASP A 185 -3.70 0.78 -5.78
C ASP A 185 -3.93 1.26 -4.33
N SER A 186 -3.02 0.93 -3.40
CA SER A 186 -3.15 1.21 -1.97
C SER A 186 -4.39 0.61 -1.29
N GLY A 187 -5.00 -0.42 -1.87
CA GLY A 187 -6.17 -1.11 -1.32
C GLY A 187 -7.51 -0.46 -1.68
N LEU A 188 -7.52 0.50 -2.59
CA LEU A 188 -8.75 1.16 -3.05
C LEU A 188 -9.77 0.17 -3.63
N SER A 189 -9.33 -0.84 -4.37
CA SER A 189 -10.21 -1.87 -4.92
C SER A 189 -10.85 -2.72 -3.81
N LEU A 190 -10.12 -3.05 -2.75
CA LEU A 190 -10.68 -3.76 -1.61
C LEU A 190 -11.70 -2.91 -0.84
N GLU A 191 -11.46 -1.62 -0.68
CA GLU A 191 -12.42 -0.73 -0.03
C GLU A 191 -13.71 -0.58 -0.85
N LYS A 192 -13.62 -0.52 -2.18
CA LYS A 192 -14.81 -0.56 -3.06
C LYS A 192 -15.61 -1.85 -2.89
N ILE A 193 -14.94 -3.00 -2.93
CA ILE A 193 -15.60 -4.30 -2.72
C ILE A 193 -16.27 -4.36 -1.34
N LYS A 194 -15.60 -3.90 -0.28
CA LYS A 194 -16.20 -3.84 1.07
C LYS A 194 -17.42 -2.92 1.12
N GLN A 195 -17.43 -1.83 0.36
CA GLN A 195 -18.57 -0.92 0.28
C GLN A 195 -19.73 -1.56 -0.49
N GLU A 196 -19.46 -2.19 -1.63
CA GLU A 196 -20.46 -2.91 -2.44
C GLU A 196 -21.08 -4.10 -1.69
N VAL A 197 -20.27 -4.89 -0.99
CA VAL A 197 -20.78 -5.99 -0.15
C VAL A 197 -21.67 -5.46 0.97
N LYS A 198 -21.29 -4.34 1.61
CA LYS A 198 -22.13 -3.70 2.64
C LYS A 198 -23.45 -3.18 2.09
N THR A 199 -23.48 -2.62 0.88
CA THR A 199 -24.72 -2.18 0.26
C THR A 199 -25.63 -3.34 -0.07
N VAL A 200 -25.10 -4.44 -0.62
CA VAL A 200 -25.89 -5.65 -0.92
C VAL A 200 -26.47 -6.27 0.35
N THR A 201 -25.68 -6.40 1.42
CA THR A 201 -26.19 -6.95 2.69
C THR A 201 -27.23 -6.04 3.35
N ASN A 202 -27.09 -4.72 3.24
CA ASN A 202 -28.08 -3.79 3.77
C ASN A 202 -29.39 -3.81 2.95
N ASP A 203 -29.30 -3.98 1.63
CA ASP A 203 -30.46 -4.10 0.76
C ASP A 203 -31.22 -5.40 1.03
N ASP A 204 -30.52 -6.52 1.24
CA ASP A 204 -31.12 -7.80 1.63
C ASP A 204 -31.77 -7.71 3.04
N ASP A 205 -31.13 -7.04 4.00
CA ASP A 205 -31.68 -6.83 5.34
C ASP A 205 -32.88 -5.85 5.35
N GLU A 206 -32.86 -4.79 4.53
CA GLU A 206 -34.01 -3.88 4.34
C GLU A 206 -35.16 -4.58 3.60
N GLU A 207 -34.89 -5.40 2.59
CA GLU A 207 -35.91 -6.16 1.87
C GLU A 207 -36.54 -7.23 2.77
N GLN A 208 -35.74 -7.94 3.57
CA GLN A 208 -36.23 -8.93 4.54
C GLN A 208 -37.00 -8.24 5.69
N SER A 209 -36.57 -7.07 6.14
CA SER A 209 -37.28 -6.23 7.12
C SER A 209 -38.61 -5.70 6.57
N ALA A 210 -38.64 -5.25 5.31
CA ALA A 210 -39.86 -4.80 4.62
C ALA A 210 -40.84 -5.95 4.35
N ILE A 211 -40.34 -7.14 4.00
CA ILE A 211 -41.13 -8.37 3.87
C ILE A 211 -41.70 -8.77 5.23
N ASN A 212 -40.90 -8.75 6.30
CA ASN A 212 -41.34 -9.05 7.65
C ASN A 212 -42.37 -8.04 8.16
N SER A 213 -42.20 -6.74 7.87
CA SER A 213 -43.17 -5.69 8.20
C SER A 213 -44.49 -5.87 7.44
N ARG A 214 -44.44 -6.18 6.12
CA ARG A 214 -45.63 -6.45 5.31
C ARG A 214 -46.34 -7.76 5.70
N LEU A 215 -45.60 -8.80 6.10
CA LEU A 215 -46.14 -10.04 6.66
C LEU A 215 -46.78 -9.81 8.04
N PHE A 216 -46.16 -8.95 8.86
CA PHE A 216 -46.69 -8.56 10.16
C PHE A 216 -48.00 -7.77 9.99
N GLU A 217 -48.05 -6.77 9.11
CA GLU A 217 -49.27 -6.01 8.79
C GLU A 217 -50.37 -6.89 8.21
N ARG A 218 -50.05 -7.82 7.30
CA ARG A 218 -51.03 -8.78 6.75
C ARG A 218 -51.59 -9.73 7.82
N LYS A 219 -50.75 -10.25 8.72
CA LYS A 219 -51.22 -11.05 9.87
C LYS A 219 -52.04 -10.21 10.86
N TRP A 220 -51.66 -8.93 11.08
CA TRP A 220 -52.39 -8.01 11.95
C TRP A 220 -53.78 -7.65 11.40
N PHE A 221 -53.92 -7.46 10.08
CA PHE A 221 -55.22 -7.26 9.42
C PHE A 221 -56.12 -8.50 9.50
N THR A 222 -55.57 -9.71 9.36
CA THR A 222 -56.37 -10.94 9.54
C THR A 222 -56.82 -11.17 10.99
N LEU A 223 -56.03 -10.74 11.98
CA LEU A 223 -56.37 -10.87 13.40
C LEU A 223 -57.35 -9.78 13.88
N THR A 224 -57.33 -8.59 13.29
CA THR A 224 -58.27 -7.50 13.63
C THR A 224 -59.67 -7.73 13.04
N SER A 225 -59.80 -8.45 11.91
CA SER A 225 -61.12 -8.96 11.45
C SER A 225 -61.65 -10.10 12.31
N ALA A 226 -60.79 -10.88 12.98
CA ALA A 226 -61.21 -12.01 13.83
C ALA A 226 -61.52 -11.63 15.30
N LYS A 227 -61.19 -10.41 15.75
CA LYS A 227 -61.38 -9.97 17.15
C LYS A 227 -62.45 -8.89 17.36
N LYS A 228 -63.36 -8.67 16.41
CA LYS A 228 -64.63 -7.97 16.67
C LYS A 228 -65.71 -8.95 17.20
N LEU A 229 -65.31 -9.81 18.12
CA LEU A 229 -66.17 -10.66 18.96
C LEU A 229 -65.39 -10.95 20.24
N GLY A 230 -65.83 -10.33 21.34
CA GLY A 230 -65.54 -10.83 22.68
C GLY A 230 -64.37 -10.19 23.44
N ARG A 231 -64.74 -9.19 24.24
CA ARG A 231 -64.26 -8.88 25.60
C ARG A 231 -62.86 -8.31 25.81
N ALA A 232 -62.89 -7.24 26.62
CA ALA A 232 -61.76 -6.54 27.19
C ALA A 232 -60.87 -7.46 28.03
N PHE A 233 -59.55 -7.30 27.91
CA PHE A 233 -58.62 -7.63 28.96
C PHE A 233 -57.56 -6.53 29.09
N ASN A 234 -57.36 -6.13 30.34
CA ASN A 234 -56.57 -4.99 30.77
C ASN A 234 -55.14 -5.44 31.11
N SER A 235 -54.18 -4.58 30.78
CA SER A 235 -52.88 -4.30 31.41
C SER A 235 -52.03 -5.42 32.05
N HIS A 236 -50.73 -5.31 31.80
CA HIS A 236 -49.57 -5.84 32.53
C HIS A 236 -48.96 -7.18 32.08
N GLU A 237 -47.63 -7.15 32.00
CA GLU A 237 -46.65 -8.22 31.73
C GLU A 237 -46.40 -8.66 30.28
N MET A 238 -45.36 -8.09 29.67
CA MET A 238 -44.17 -8.84 29.22
C MET A 238 -43.15 -7.89 28.60
N LYS A 239 -42.19 -7.43 29.41
CA LYS A 239 -40.91 -6.95 28.90
C LYS A 239 -39.78 -7.64 29.65
N GLN A 240 -39.35 -8.78 29.13
CA GLN A 240 -37.96 -9.22 29.24
C GLN A 240 -37.50 -9.92 27.96
N ARG A 241 -36.40 -9.37 27.42
CA ARG A 241 -35.30 -9.98 26.65
C ARG A 241 -35.64 -10.76 25.38
N ILE A 242 -35.02 -10.36 24.27
CA ILE A 242 -33.83 -11.01 23.67
C ILE A 242 -33.38 -10.14 22.48
N ILE A 243 -32.08 -9.82 22.49
CA ILE A 243 -31.15 -9.42 21.41
C ILE A 243 -31.62 -8.33 20.44
#